data_AF-A0A257F0V1-F1
#
_entry.id   AF-A0A257F0V1-F1
#
_cell.length_a   1.000
_cell.length_b   1.000
_cell.length_c   1.000
_cell.angle_alpha   90.00
_cell.angle_beta   90.00
_cell.angle_gamma   90.00
#
_symmetry.space_group_name_H-M   'P 1'
#
loop_
_entity.id
_entity.type
_entity.pdbx_description
1 polymer ?
#
loop_
_entity_poly.entity_id
_entity_poly.type
_entity_poly.pdbx_seq_one_letter_code
_entity_poly.pdbx_strand_id
1 'polypeptide(L)'
;MRIMSELPGLGGDKPVHRIGGSDLCDLFGITPGMLTTLGKRDIVVRLGHDAYDLEESTRRYIASLRETASGRGGEEQVLNLTSERARLAREQADAQALKNAVLRGEYVPASDVERAWSDTLRALRSRLLAVPSRLRQSMQHLTTSDVTMIDRELRDALQELGNADA
;
A
#
# COMPACT_ATOMS: atom_id res chain seq x y z
N MET A 1 -44.02 7.36 -17.97
CA MET A 1 -43.63 6.60 -19.18
C MET A 1 -44.65 6.76 -20.30
N ARG A 2 -44.39 7.70 -21.21
CA ARG A 2 -45.16 7.88 -22.45
C ARG A 2 -44.33 7.33 -23.61
N ILE A 3 -44.70 6.15 -24.11
CA ILE A 3 -44.10 5.57 -25.33
C ILE A 3 -44.97 5.99 -26.51
N MET A 4 -44.37 6.62 -27.51
CA MET A 4 -45.05 6.99 -28.75
C MET A 4 -44.61 6.04 -29.87
N SER A 5 -45.56 5.33 -30.47
CA SER A 5 -45.28 4.48 -31.63
C SER A 5 -45.56 5.28 -32.90
N GLU A 6 -44.54 5.55 -33.70
CA GLU A 6 -44.75 6.04 -35.06
C GLU A 6 -45.09 4.84 -35.96
N LEU A 7 -46.29 4.85 -36.53
CA LEU A 7 -46.68 3.89 -37.56
C LEU A 7 -45.83 4.15 -38.81
N PRO A 8 -45.25 3.11 -39.42
CA PRO A 8 -44.46 3.27 -40.62
C PRO A 8 -45.33 3.86 -41.73
N GLY A 9 -44.75 4.75 -42.54
CA GLY A 9 -45.39 5.17 -43.79
C GLY A 9 -45.65 3.95 -44.70
N LEU A 10 -46.40 4.14 -45.79
CA LEU A 10 -46.86 3.13 -46.75
C LEU A 10 -45.74 2.30 -47.45
N GLY A 11 -44.50 2.32 -46.97
CA GLY A 11 -43.32 1.62 -47.48
C GLY A 11 -42.82 0.41 -46.67
N GLY A 12 -43.60 -0.12 -45.72
CA GLY A 12 -43.28 -1.41 -45.07
C GLY A 12 -42.12 -1.42 -44.06
N ASP A 13 -41.75 -0.26 -43.53
CA ASP A 13 -40.69 -0.16 -42.52
C ASP A 13 -41.19 -0.61 -41.12
N LYS A 14 -40.29 -0.92 -40.18
CA LYS A 14 -40.68 -1.32 -38.82
C LYS A 14 -41.17 -0.10 -38.01
N PRO A 15 -42.16 -0.25 -37.11
CA PRO A 15 -42.61 0.84 -36.24
C PRO A 15 -41.47 1.30 -35.33
N VAL A 16 -41.24 2.61 -35.24
CA VAL A 16 -40.22 3.19 -34.36
C VAL A 16 -40.88 3.62 -33.06
N HIS A 17 -40.42 3.06 -31.94
CA HIS A 17 -40.91 3.41 -30.61
C HIS A 17 -40.05 4.53 -30.00
N ARG A 18 -40.67 5.69 -29.80
CA ARG A 18 -40.01 6.87 -29.22
C ARG A 18 -40.27 6.96 -27.72
N ILE A 19 -39.23 7.32 -26.99
CA ILE A 19 -39.27 7.59 -25.54
C ILE A 19 -38.49 8.86 -25.20
N GLY A 20 -38.95 9.61 -24.22
CA GLY A 20 -38.26 10.81 -23.70
C GLY A 20 -37.05 10.45 -22.85
N GLY A 21 -36.09 11.38 -22.69
CA GLY A 21 -34.85 11.12 -21.97
C GLY A 21 -35.06 10.81 -20.48
N SER A 22 -36.00 11.48 -19.81
CA SER A 22 -36.34 11.18 -18.40
C SER A 22 -36.94 9.79 -18.26
N ASP A 23 -37.92 9.45 -19.12
CA ASP A 23 -38.58 8.14 -19.10
C ASP A 23 -37.58 7.01 -19.43
N LEU A 24 -36.59 7.27 -20.29
CA LEU A 24 -35.52 6.32 -20.61
C LEU A 24 -34.52 6.15 -19.45
N CYS A 25 -34.17 7.24 -18.75
CA CYS A 25 -33.37 7.17 -17.52
C CYS A 25 -34.05 6.30 -16.47
N ASP A 26 -35.35 6.53 -16.24
CA ASP A 26 -36.14 5.77 -15.29
C ASP A 26 -36.22 4.30 -15.67
N LEU A 27 -36.43 4.01 -16.97
CA LEU A 27 -36.51 2.63 -17.48
C LEU A 27 -35.18 1.86 -17.33
N PHE A 28 -34.05 2.52 -17.61
CA PHE A 28 -32.73 1.89 -17.52
C PHE A 28 -32.14 1.95 -16.10
N GLY A 29 -32.75 2.70 -15.19
CA GLY A 29 -32.25 2.91 -13.83
C GLY A 29 -30.94 3.73 -13.78
N ILE A 30 -30.76 4.67 -14.71
CA ILE A 30 -29.53 5.45 -14.87
C ILE A 30 -29.75 6.94 -14.65
N THR A 31 -28.69 7.68 -14.33
CA THR A 31 -28.75 9.14 -14.17
C THR A 31 -28.70 9.87 -15.52
N PRO A 32 -29.17 11.13 -15.62
CA PRO A 32 -29.09 11.92 -16.86
C PRO A 32 -27.65 12.12 -17.38
N GLY A 33 -26.67 12.22 -16.46
CA GLY A 33 -25.25 12.29 -16.83
C GLY A 33 -24.75 10.99 -17.47
N MET A 34 -25.25 9.85 -17.01
CA MET A 34 -24.97 8.55 -17.60
C MET A 34 -25.65 8.42 -18.98
N LEU A 35 -26.90 8.88 -19.13
CA LEU A 35 -27.58 8.91 -20.43
C LEU A 35 -26.79 9.73 -21.47
N THR A 36 -26.26 10.88 -21.08
CA THR A 36 -25.39 11.71 -21.94
C THR A 36 -24.12 10.95 -22.34
N THR A 37 -23.52 10.22 -21.40
CA THR A 37 -22.32 9.42 -21.64
C THR A 37 -22.59 8.26 -22.60
N LEU A 38 -23.72 7.56 -22.44
CA LEU A 38 -24.15 6.50 -23.34
C LEU A 38 -24.45 7.03 -24.75
N GLY A 39 -25.02 8.23 -24.86
CA GLY A 39 -25.20 8.91 -26.15
C GLY A 39 -23.87 9.22 -26.85
N LYS A 40 -22.86 9.68 -26.11
CA LYS A 40 -21.50 9.89 -26.66
C LYS A 40 -20.83 8.59 -27.14
N ARG A 41 -21.22 7.46 -26.56
CA ARG A 41 -20.72 6.12 -26.91
C ARG A 41 -21.55 5.41 -27.99
N ASP A 42 -22.52 6.12 -28.58
CA ASP A 42 -23.45 5.58 -29.59
C ASP A 42 -24.27 4.37 -29.11
N ILE A 43 -24.46 4.23 -27.80
CA ILE A 43 -25.25 3.15 -27.20
C ILE A 43 -26.74 3.50 -27.23
N VAL A 44 -27.09 4.77 -27.13
CA VAL A 44 -28.48 5.27 -27.16
C VAL A 44 -28.71 6.00 -28.46
N VAL A 45 -29.74 5.61 -29.21
CA VAL A 45 -30.04 6.20 -30.52
C VAL A 45 -31.01 7.36 -30.35
N ARG A 46 -30.58 8.55 -30.78
CA ARG A 46 -31.35 9.79 -30.66
C ARG A 46 -32.12 10.07 -31.96
N LEU A 47 -33.43 10.25 -31.84
CA LEU A 47 -34.35 10.51 -32.97
C LEU A 47 -34.74 12.00 -33.08
N GLY A 48 -34.43 12.82 -32.06
CA GLY A 48 -34.75 14.25 -32.06
C GLY A 48 -34.42 14.97 -30.75
N HIS A 49 -35.03 16.14 -30.54
CA HIS A 49 -34.96 16.82 -29.25
C HIS A 49 -35.75 16.02 -28.21
N ASP A 50 -35.06 15.60 -27.14
CA ASP A 50 -35.60 14.75 -26.08
C ASP A 50 -36.40 13.53 -26.57
N ALA A 51 -35.94 12.88 -27.64
CA ALA A 51 -36.57 11.71 -28.22
C ALA A 51 -35.52 10.66 -28.61
N TYR A 52 -35.69 9.45 -28.11
CA TYR A 52 -34.79 8.31 -28.32
C TYR A 52 -35.54 7.11 -28.88
N ASP A 53 -34.85 6.30 -29.68
CA ASP A 53 -35.36 5.00 -30.14
C ASP A 53 -35.28 4.01 -28.98
N LEU A 54 -36.43 3.60 -28.46
CA LEU A 54 -36.51 2.70 -27.32
C LEU A 54 -35.96 1.32 -27.65
N GLU A 55 -36.30 0.75 -28.80
CA GLU A 55 -35.95 -0.64 -29.12
C GLU A 55 -34.46 -0.78 -29.40
N GLU A 56 -33.92 0.10 -30.24
CA GLU A 56 -32.53 0.04 -30.63
C GLU A 56 -31.60 0.41 -29.46
N SER A 57 -31.97 1.44 -28.68
CA SER A 57 -31.21 1.80 -27.48
C SER A 57 -31.22 0.70 -26.43
N THR A 58 -32.34 0.01 -26.24
CA THR A 58 -32.44 -1.11 -25.29
C THR A 58 -31.57 -2.28 -25.75
N ARG A 59 -31.60 -2.63 -27.04
CA ARG A 59 -30.78 -3.70 -27.61
C ARG A 59 -29.29 -3.42 -27.44
N ARG A 60 -28.85 -2.22 -27.78
CA ARG A 60 -27.44 -1.78 -27.65
C ARG A 60 -27.01 -1.73 -26.19
N TYR A 61 -27.85 -1.22 -25.30
CA TYR A 61 -27.55 -1.17 -23.87
C TYR A 61 -27.39 -2.57 -23.27
N ILE A 62 -28.32 -3.50 -23.57
CA ILE A 62 -28.21 -4.89 -23.13
C ILE A 62 -26.96 -5.57 -23.70
N ALA A 63 -26.62 -5.32 -24.97
CA ALA A 63 -25.39 -5.85 -25.57
C ALA A 63 -24.14 -5.34 -24.84
N SER A 64 -24.07 -4.04 -24.54
CA SER A 64 -22.97 -3.44 -23.79
C SER A 64 -22.83 -4.02 -22.36
N LEU A 65 -23.95 -4.25 -21.67
CA LEU A 65 -23.96 -4.91 -20.37
C LEU A 65 -23.47 -6.37 -20.44
N ARG A 66 -23.84 -7.11 -21.49
CA ARG A 66 -23.37 -8.49 -21.73
C ARG A 66 -21.89 -8.55 -22.09
N GLU A 67 -21.38 -7.59 -22.86
CA GLU A 67 -19.95 -7.49 -23.16
C GLU A 67 -19.12 -7.16 -21.92
N THR A 68 -19.66 -6.30 -21.05
CA THR A 68 -19.05 -5.99 -19.75
C THR A 68 -19.04 -7.23 -18.86
N ALA A 69 -20.19 -7.88 -18.67
CA ALA A 69 -20.32 -9.06 -17.80
C ALA A 69 -19.63 -10.33 -18.33
N SER A 70 -19.30 -10.39 -19.63
CA SER A 70 -18.51 -11.49 -20.22
C SER A 70 -17.00 -11.25 -20.17
N GLY A 71 -16.55 -10.19 -19.48
CA GLY A 71 -15.14 -9.86 -19.30
C GLY A 71 -14.45 -9.29 -20.55
N ARG A 72 -15.15 -9.14 -21.67
CA ARG A 72 -14.60 -8.56 -22.92
C ARG A 72 -14.50 -7.04 -22.86
N GLY A 73 -15.19 -6.41 -21.91
CA GLY A 73 -15.09 -4.99 -21.61
C GLY A 73 -14.24 -4.69 -20.37
N GLY A 74 -12.91 -4.87 -20.43
CA GLY A 74 -11.95 -4.29 -19.47
C GLY A 74 -12.07 -4.73 -17.99
N GLU A 75 -12.95 -5.67 -17.66
CA GLU A 75 -13.24 -6.10 -16.28
C GLU A 75 -12.03 -6.83 -15.66
N GLU A 76 -11.30 -7.61 -16.45
CA GLU A 76 -10.02 -8.22 -16.06
C GLU A 76 -8.98 -7.15 -15.67
N GLN A 77 -8.97 -6.01 -16.36
CA GLN A 77 -8.05 -4.91 -16.09
C GLN A 77 -8.45 -4.11 -14.83
N VAL A 78 -9.75 -3.97 -14.56
CA VAL A 78 -10.27 -3.32 -13.34
C VAL A 78 -10.10 -4.19 -12.11
N LEU A 79 -10.34 -5.51 -12.22
CA LEU A 79 -10.10 -6.47 -11.15
C LEU A 79 -8.62 -6.56 -10.81
N ASN A 80 -7.74 -6.62 -11.82
CA ASN A 80 -6.29 -6.58 -11.64
C ASN A 80 -5.82 -5.28 -10.99
N LEU A 81 -6.34 -4.12 -11.44
CA LEU A 81 -6.03 -2.83 -10.82
C LEU A 81 -6.48 -2.76 -9.35
N THR A 82 -7.63 -3.35 -9.03
CA THR A 82 -8.14 -3.38 -7.65
C THR A 82 -7.31 -4.30 -6.76
N SER A 83 -6.91 -5.48 -7.25
CA SER A 83 -6.02 -6.39 -6.52
C SER A 83 -4.63 -5.78 -6.31
N GLU A 84 -4.07 -5.12 -7.32
CA GLU A 84 -2.77 -4.46 -7.21
C GLU A 84 -2.81 -3.27 -6.25
N ARG A 85 -3.90 -2.48 -6.25
CA ARG A 85 -4.12 -1.43 -5.27
C ARG A 85 -4.27 -1.97 -3.84
N ALA A 86 -4.97 -3.09 -3.66
CA ALA A 86 -5.09 -3.73 -2.36
C ALA A 86 -3.72 -4.23 -1.84
N ARG A 87 -2.90 -4.80 -2.73
CA ARG A 87 -1.52 -5.20 -2.40
C ARG A 87 -0.68 -4.00 -1.99
N LEU A 88 -0.71 -2.92 -2.76
CA LEU A 88 0.01 -1.68 -2.43
C LEU A 88 -0.44 -1.09 -1.10
N ALA A 89 -1.76 -1.05 -0.84
CA ALA A 89 -2.30 -0.53 0.42
C ALA A 89 -1.86 -1.37 1.63
N ARG A 90 -1.75 -2.69 1.47
CA ARG A 90 -1.22 -3.59 2.51
C ARG A 90 0.25 -3.29 2.81
N GLU A 91 1.10 -3.22 1.80
CA GLU A 91 2.52 -2.87 1.97
C GLU A 91 2.71 -1.49 2.60
N GLN A 92 1.86 -0.51 2.25
CA GLN A 92 1.86 0.81 2.88
C GLN A 92 1.43 0.76 4.35
N ALA A 93 0.42 -0.04 4.67
CA ALA A 93 -0.03 -0.23 6.05
C ALA A 93 1.06 -0.88 6.91
N ASP A 94 1.74 -1.90 6.39
CA ASP A 94 2.84 -2.59 7.07
C ASP A 94 4.03 -1.65 7.29
N ALA A 95 4.40 -0.85 6.28
CA ALA A 95 5.43 0.17 6.42
C ALA A 95 5.07 1.23 7.48
N GLN A 96 3.81 1.65 7.54
CA GLN A 96 3.35 2.61 8.55
C GLN A 96 3.31 1.98 9.95
N ALA A 97 2.93 0.71 10.06
CA ALA A 97 2.95 -0.03 11.32
C ALA A 97 4.37 -0.13 11.88
N LEU A 98 5.36 -0.44 11.03
CA LEU A 98 6.77 -0.48 11.42
C LEU A 98 7.27 0.89 11.90
N LYS A 99 6.95 1.98 11.16
CA LYS A 99 7.29 3.35 11.60
C LYS A 99 6.68 3.69 12.94
N ASN A 100 5.41 3.33 13.16
CA ASN A 100 4.73 3.57 14.43
C ASN A 100 5.39 2.77 15.57
N ALA A 101 5.81 1.53 15.33
CA ALA A 101 6.49 0.72 16.32
C ALA A 101 7.88 1.28 16.70
N VAL A 102 8.64 1.76 15.72
CA VAL A 102 9.89 2.50 15.97
C VAL A 102 9.64 3.75 16.82
N LEU A 103 8.61 4.54 16.48
CA LEU A 103 8.24 5.74 17.24
C LEU A 103 7.77 5.43 18.68
N ARG A 104 7.16 4.27 18.91
CA ARG A 104 6.81 3.77 20.25
C ARG A 104 8.02 3.22 21.03
N GLY A 105 9.19 3.09 20.39
CA GLY A 105 10.38 2.53 21.01
C GLY A 105 10.38 0.99 21.10
N GLU A 106 9.56 0.31 20.31
CA GLU A 106 9.54 -1.16 20.25
C GLU A 106 10.73 -1.73 19.46
N TYR A 107 11.35 -0.90 18.62
CA TYR A 107 12.52 -1.26 17.81
C TYR A 107 13.63 -0.24 17.99
N VAL A 108 14.87 -0.73 18.00
CA VAL A 108 16.09 0.07 18.02
C VAL A 108 16.97 -0.29 16.81
N PRO A 109 17.63 0.69 16.17
CA PRO A 109 18.58 0.41 15.10
C PRO A 109 19.74 -0.43 15.63
N ALA A 110 20.04 -1.54 14.97
CA ALA A 110 21.13 -2.43 15.37
C ALA A 110 22.49 -1.71 15.41
N SER A 111 22.72 -0.77 14.48
CA SER A 111 23.92 0.06 14.43
C SER A 111 24.10 0.93 15.66
N ASP A 112 23.00 1.43 16.22
CA ASP A 112 23.04 2.31 17.40
C ASP A 112 23.33 1.49 18.65
N VAL A 113 22.74 0.30 18.75
CA VAL A 113 23.02 -0.68 19.81
C VAL A 113 24.48 -1.11 19.76
N GLU A 114 24.99 -1.50 18.58
CA GLU A 114 26.37 -1.92 18.39
C GLU A 114 27.36 -0.81 18.77
N ARG A 115 27.10 0.43 18.33
CA ARG A 115 27.92 1.59 18.68
C ARG A 115 27.92 1.83 20.19
N ALA A 116 26.74 1.88 20.81
CA ALA A 116 26.60 2.15 22.25
C ALA A 116 27.33 1.09 23.09
N TRP A 117 27.18 -0.19 22.74
CA TRP A 117 27.89 -1.27 23.42
C TRP A 117 29.39 -1.25 23.16
N SER A 118 29.81 -1.02 21.91
CA SER A 118 31.23 -0.89 21.57
C SER A 118 31.91 0.22 22.37
N ASP A 119 31.28 1.39 22.48
CA ASP A 119 31.82 2.52 23.23
C ASP A 119 31.85 2.23 24.74
N THR A 120 30.80 1.61 25.27
CA THR A 120 30.74 1.18 26.67
C THR A 120 31.85 0.18 27.01
N LEU A 121 32.06 -0.83 26.17
CA LEU A 121 33.08 -1.86 26.36
C LEU A 121 34.50 -1.31 26.20
N ARG A 122 34.72 -0.39 25.25
CA ARG A 122 36.01 0.33 25.13
C ARG A 122 36.31 1.15 26.38
N ALA A 123 35.33 1.88 26.89
CA ALA A 123 35.48 2.66 28.13
C ALA A 123 35.77 1.76 29.34
N LEU A 124 35.07 0.62 29.45
CA LEU A 124 35.32 -0.40 30.47
C LEU A 124 36.75 -0.92 30.39
N ARG A 125 37.20 -1.37 29.22
CA ARG A 125 38.57 -1.86 28.99
C ARG A 125 39.61 -0.83 29.41
N SER A 126 39.45 0.43 28.98
CA SER A 126 40.36 1.52 29.35
C SER A 126 40.43 1.71 30.88
N ARG A 127 39.27 1.71 31.55
CA ARG A 127 39.19 1.88 33.01
C ARG A 127 39.84 0.73 33.78
N LEU A 128 39.67 -0.51 33.31
CA LEU A 128 40.28 -1.71 33.88
C LEU A 128 41.80 -1.70 33.71
N LEU A 129 42.32 -1.39 32.51
CA LEU A 129 43.76 -1.30 32.26
C LEU A 129 44.43 -0.15 33.04
N ALA A 130 43.66 0.83 33.51
CA ALA A 130 44.15 1.88 34.38
C ALA A 130 44.07 1.53 35.89
N VAL A 131 43.53 0.37 36.27
CA VAL A 131 43.47 -0.06 37.68
C VAL A 131 44.86 -0.24 38.30
N PRO A 132 45.84 -0.93 37.67
CA PRO A 132 47.14 -1.19 38.29
C PRO A 132 47.90 0.09 38.67
N SER A 133 47.85 1.12 37.80
CA SER A 133 48.48 2.41 38.07
C SER A 133 47.80 3.16 39.21
N ARG A 134 46.46 3.13 39.31
CA ARG A 134 45.72 3.71 40.43
C ARG A 134 46.03 3.00 41.75
N LEU A 135 46.11 1.67 41.74
CA LEU A 135 46.48 0.89 42.93
C LEU A 135 47.88 1.22 43.41
N ARG A 136 48.86 1.34 42.50
CA ARG A 136 50.22 1.77 42.84
C ARG A 136 50.25 3.16 43.48
N GLN A 137 49.38 4.08 43.04
CA GLN A 137 49.29 5.43 43.60
C GLN A 137 48.61 5.46 44.97
N SER A 138 47.57 4.64 45.19
CA SER A 138 46.81 4.63 46.44
C SER A 138 47.42 3.74 47.53
N MET A 139 48.18 2.71 47.15
CA MET A 139 48.74 1.71 48.06
C MET A 139 50.27 1.67 47.91
N GLN A 140 50.95 2.54 48.66
CA GLN A 140 52.41 2.72 48.59
C GLN A 140 53.23 1.48 49.00
N HIS A 141 52.61 0.52 49.69
CA HIS A 141 53.25 -0.73 50.11
C HIS A 141 53.24 -1.81 49.01
N LEU A 142 52.51 -1.62 47.91
CA LEU A 142 52.55 -2.57 46.78
C LEU A 142 53.91 -2.51 46.10
N THR A 143 54.50 -3.68 45.88
CA THR A 143 55.74 -3.79 45.11
C THR A 143 55.46 -3.67 43.62
N THR A 144 56.50 -3.39 42.83
CA THR A 144 56.40 -3.44 41.36
C THR A 144 55.93 -4.82 40.88
N SER A 145 56.37 -5.91 41.54
CA SER A 145 55.97 -7.28 41.21
C SER A 145 54.46 -7.49 41.38
N ASP A 146 53.89 -7.02 42.48
CA ASP A 146 52.46 -7.16 42.76
C ASP A 146 51.62 -6.44 41.70
N VAL A 147 52.00 -5.20 41.35
CA VAL A 147 51.32 -4.41 40.32
C VAL A 147 51.41 -5.08 38.95
N THR A 148 52.56 -5.68 38.61
CA THR A 148 52.71 -6.41 37.34
C THR A 148 51.88 -7.69 37.29
N MET A 149 51.72 -8.39 38.42
CA MET A 149 50.86 -9.58 38.50
C MET A 149 49.39 -9.18 38.28
N ILE A 150 48.94 -8.10 38.92
CA ILE A 150 47.58 -7.56 38.74
C ILE A 150 47.34 -7.12 37.29
N ASP A 151 48.28 -6.40 36.66
CA ASP A 151 48.15 -5.98 35.26
C ASP A 151 48.05 -7.19 34.32
N ARG A 152 48.85 -8.23 34.54
CA ARG A 152 48.78 -9.48 33.77
C ARG A 152 47.41 -10.14 33.92
N GLU A 153 46.95 -10.39 35.15
CA GLU A 153 45.65 -11.05 35.39
C GLU A 153 44.47 -10.28 34.77
N LEU A 154 44.48 -8.94 34.86
CA LEU A 154 43.44 -8.12 34.21
C LEU A 154 43.47 -8.23 32.68
N ARG A 155 44.66 -8.33 32.08
CA ARG A 155 44.79 -8.50 30.63
C ARG A 155 44.37 -9.88 30.18
N ASP A 156 44.76 -10.92 30.93
CA ASP A 156 44.41 -12.30 30.64
C ASP A 156 42.89 -12.48 30.72
N ALA A 157 42.24 -11.99 31.78
CA ALA A 157 40.78 -11.98 31.89
C ALA A 157 40.09 -11.22 30.74
N LEU A 158 40.63 -10.05 30.34
CA LEU A 158 40.10 -9.30 29.20
C LEU A 158 40.29 -10.04 27.86
N GLN A 159 41.37 -10.81 27.72
CA GLN A 159 41.64 -11.61 26.53
C GLN A 159 40.73 -12.83 26.46
N GLU A 160 40.51 -13.53 27.58
CA GLU A 160 39.56 -14.63 27.69
C GLU A 160 38.14 -14.18 27.32
N LEU A 161 37.69 -13.04 27.87
CA LEU A 161 36.40 -12.45 27.52
C LEU A 161 36.29 -12.09 26.03
N GLY A 162 37.37 -11.60 25.43
CA GLY A 162 37.40 -11.28 23.99
C GLY A 162 37.41 -12.52 23.08
N ASN A 163 37.82 -13.67 23.61
CA ASN A 163 37.88 -14.93 22.87
C ASN A 163 36.63 -15.81 23.08
N ALA A 164 35.78 -15.51 24.08
CA ALA A 164 34.62 -16.31 24.44
C ALA A 164 33.48 -16.27 23.39
N ASP A 165 33.54 -15.35 22.43
CA ASP A 165 32.54 -15.15 21.37
C ASP A 165 33.01 -15.65 19.98
N ALA A 166 34.02 -16.53 19.91
CA ALA A 166 34.50 -17.17 18.68
C ALA A 166 34.15 -18.66 18.58
#